data_AF-A0A495D2C6-F1
#
_entry.id   AF-A0A495D2C6-F1
#
_cell.length_a   1.000
_cell.length_b   1.000
_cell.length_c   1.000
_cell.angle_alpha   90.00
_cell.angle_beta   90.00
_cell.angle_gamma   90.00
#
_symmetry.space_group_name_H-M   'P 1'
#
loop_
_entity.id
_entity.type
_entity.pdbx_description
1 polymer ?
#
loop_
_entity_poly.entity_id
_entity_poly.type
_entity_poly.pdbx_seq_one_letter_code
_entity_poly.pdbx_strand_id
1 'polypeptide(L)'
;LGFIRHARDLGFTVEAIRDLIDLQENPGTDCAKADELARHHLVETQKRIEQLRVLESELMRMIDGCAGGKVGSCEIVTSLFDHSKCLSDHKSKALKEQ
;
A
#
# COMPACT_ATOMS: atom_id res chain seq x y z
N LEU A 1 13.15 11.95 20.43
CA LEU A 1 12.47 12.38 19.19
C LEU A 1 11.36 11.39 18.84
N GLY A 2 10.22 11.45 19.55
CA GLY A 2 9.09 10.54 19.31
C GLY A 2 8.26 10.90 18.08
N PHE A 3 8.16 12.19 17.76
CA PHE A 3 7.31 12.72 16.69
C PHE A 3 7.67 12.19 15.29
N ILE A 4 8.91 12.41 14.86
CA ILE A 4 9.38 11.99 13.53
C ILE A 4 9.24 10.48 13.35
N ARG A 5 9.62 9.70 14.38
CA ARG A 5 9.48 8.24 14.34
C ARG A 5 8.02 7.84 14.17
N HIS A 6 7.13 8.41 14.97
CA HIS A 6 5.70 8.11 14.89
C HIS A 6 5.10 8.46 13.53
N ALA A 7 5.43 9.62 12.98
CA ALA A 7 4.93 10.04 11.66
C ALA A 7 5.45 9.13 10.53
N ARG A 8 6.71 8.65 10.63
CA ARG A 8 7.25 7.65 9.70
C ARG A 8 6.59 6.28 9.85
N ASP A 9 6.32 5.85 11.09
CA ASP A 9 5.62 4.58 11.36
C ASP A 9 4.19 4.61 10.79
N LEU A 10 3.55 5.79 10.73
CA LEU A 10 2.26 6.00 10.06
C LEU A 10 2.38 6.12 8.53
N GLY A 11 3.58 6.19 7.97
CA GLY A 11 3.82 6.23 6.52
C GLY A 11 3.71 7.61 5.88
N PHE A 12 3.72 8.71 6.66
CA PHE A 12 3.78 10.05 6.09
C PHE A 12 5.08 10.25 5.29
N THR A 13 5.00 11.01 4.19
CA THR A 13 6.17 11.38 3.40
C THR A 13 7.08 12.33 4.18
N VAL A 14 8.35 12.43 3.78
CA VAL A 14 9.30 13.33 4.44
C VAL A 14 8.83 14.79 4.33
N GLU A 15 8.20 15.14 3.22
CA GLU A 15 7.60 16.46 2.96
C GLU A 15 6.47 16.74 3.95
N ALA A 16 5.51 15.82 4.11
CA ALA A 16 4.43 15.97 5.07
C ALA A 16 4.94 16.04 6.52
N ILE A 17 5.99 15.28 6.86
CA ILE A 17 6.60 15.33 8.18
C ILE A 17 7.22 16.71 8.47
N ARG A 18 7.90 17.32 7.48
CA ARG A 18 8.43 18.68 7.62
C ARG A 18 7.31 19.69 7.88
N ASP A 19 6.24 19.62 7.09
CA ASP A 19 5.08 20.49 7.27
C ASP A 19 4.45 20.36 8.67
N LEU A 20 4.38 19.14 9.19
CA LEU A 20 3.84 18.88 10.52
C LEU A 20 4.79 19.35 11.64
N ILE A 21 6.11 19.33 11.42
CA ILE A 21 7.09 19.91 12.35
C ILE A 21 6.93 21.43 12.40
N ASP A 22 6.80 22.10 11.24
CA ASP A 22 6.62 23.55 11.18
C ASP A 22 5.36 24.01 11.93
N LEU A 23 4.28 23.24 11.84
CA LEU A 23 3.05 23.48 12.61
C LEU A 23 3.25 23.27 14.11
N GLN A 24 4.04 22.26 14.50
CA GLN A 24 4.36 21.99 15.90
C GLN A 24 5.16 23.13 16.54
N GLU A 25 6.11 23.72 15.79
CA GLU A 25 6.90 24.86 16.26
C GLU A 25 6.07 26.14 16.40
N ASN A 26 4.90 26.21 15.76
CA ASN A 26 4.00 27.37 15.78
C ASN A 26 2.59 26.98 16.29
N PRO A 27 2.42 26.70 17.60
CA PRO A 27 1.16 26.17 18.15
C PRO A 27 -0.03 27.14 18.10
N GLY A 28 0.19 28.42 17.76
CA GLY A 28 -0.88 29.40 17.53
C GLY A 28 -1.46 29.37 16.12
N THR A 29 -0.93 28.53 15.23
CA THR A 29 -1.38 28.41 13.84
C THR A 29 -2.58 27.47 13.73
N ASP A 30 -3.44 27.71 12.74
CA ASP A 30 -4.58 26.83 12.45
C ASP A 30 -4.13 25.41 12.09
N CYS A 31 -4.79 24.40 12.66
CA CYS A 31 -4.52 23.00 12.41
C CYS A 31 -5.07 22.48 11.07
N ALA A 32 -5.74 23.33 10.28
CA ALA A 32 -6.29 22.99 8.96
C ALA A 32 -5.29 22.27 8.04
N LYS A 33 -4.01 22.71 8.00
CA LYS A 33 -2.98 22.04 7.19
C LYS A 33 -2.65 20.63 7.70
N ALA A 34 -2.67 20.40 9.01
CA ALA A 34 -2.48 19.06 9.58
C ALA A 34 -3.66 18.14 9.26
N ASP A 35 -4.90 18.66 9.34
CA ASP A 35 -6.12 17.91 8.97
C ASP A 35 -6.09 17.52 7.48
N GLU A 36 -5.72 18.44 6.59
CA GLU A 36 -5.59 18.16 5.15
C GLU A 36 -4.56 17.06 4.86
N LEU A 37 -3.36 17.16 5.44
CA LEU A 37 -2.31 16.15 5.28
C LEU A 37 -2.76 14.77 5.78
N ALA A 38 -3.44 14.72 6.93
CA ALA A 38 -3.95 13.47 7.49
C ALA A 38 -5.04 12.86 6.59
N ARG A 39 -5.97 13.66 6.07
CA ARG A 39 -7.04 13.19 5.16
C ARG A 39 -6.48 12.67 3.85
N HIS A 40 -5.53 13.39 3.26
CA HIS A 40 -4.87 12.96 2.04
C HIS A 40 -4.17 11.61 2.26
N HIS A 41 -3.40 11.48 3.34
CA HIS A 41 -2.71 10.23 3.66
C HIS A 41 -3.66 9.07 3.94
N LEU A 42 -4.81 9.33 4.58
CA LEU A 42 -5.85 8.33 4.79
C LEU A 42 -6.40 7.80 3.46
N VAL A 43 -6.70 8.68 2.50
CA VAL A 43 -7.20 8.27 1.18
C VAL A 43 -6.19 7.39 0.44
N GLU A 44 -4.91 7.77 0.43
CA GLU A 44 -3.86 6.97 -0.21
C GLU A 44 -3.66 5.63 0.50
N THR A 45 -3.73 5.61 1.83
CA THR A 45 -3.67 4.37 2.62
C THR A 45 -4.85 3.45 2.30
N GLN A 46 -6.06 3.98 2.21
CA GLN A 46 -7.25 3.20 1.85
C GLN A 46 -7.13 2.59 0.45
N LYS A 47 -6.65 3.36 -0.53
CA LYS A 47 -6.36 2.84 -1.89
C LYS A 47 -5.34 1.71 -1.87
N ARG A 48 -4.27 1.85 -1.08
CA ARG A 48 -3.25 0.80 -0.91
C ARG A 48 -3.86 -0.46 -0.27
N ILE A 49 -4.70 -0.31 0.75
CA ILE A 49 -5.40 -1.44 1.39
C ILE A 49 -6.29 -2.16 0.37
N GLU A 50 -7.04 -1.43 -0.44
CA GLU A 50 -7.88 -2.04 -1.48
C GLU A 50 -7.05 -2.85 -2.48
N GLN A 51 -5.95 -2.29 -2.98
CA GLN A 51 -5.02 -3.00 -3.87
C GLN A 51 -4.42 -4.25 -3.21
N LEU A 52 -4.04 -4.15 -1.93
CA LEU A 52 -3.48 -5.27 -1.18
C LEU A 52 -4.51 -6.38 -0.94
N ARG A 53 -5.79 -6.04 -0.70
CA ARG A 53 -6.87 -7.03 -0.56
C ARG A 53 -7.14 -7.79 -1.86
N VAL A 54 -7.07 -7.10 -2.99
CA VAL A 54 -7.16 -7.72 -4.32
C VAL A 54 -6.01 -8.69 -4.53
N LEU A 55 -4.77 -8.28 -4.23
CA LEU A 55 -3.59 -9.14 -4.31
C LEU A 55 -3.66 -10.33 -3.34
N GLU A 56 -4.12 -10.10 -2.11
CA GLU A 56 -4.31 -11.15 -1.11
C GLU A 56 -5.30 -12.20 -1.60
N SER A 57 -6.44 -11.78 -2.15
CA SER A 57 -7.46 -12.67 -2.69
C SER A 57 -6.91 -13.53 -3.84
N GLU A 58 -6.10 -12.91 -4.70
CA GLU A 58 -5.44 -13.57 -5.81
C GLU A 58 -4.44 -14.65 -5.33
N LEU A 59 -3.61 -14.31 -4.34
CA LEU A 59 -2.64 -15.24 -3.75
C LEU A 59 -3.34 -16.39 -3.03
N MET A 60 -4.41 -16.12 -2.28
CA MET A 60 -5.23 -17.15 -1.63
C MET A 60 -5.76 -18.15 -2.65
N ARG A 61 -6.33 -17.68 -3.77
CA ARG A 61 -6.80 -18.58 -4.84
C ARG A 61 -5.68 -19.44 -5.42
N MET A 62 -4.51 -18.87 -5.67
CA MET A 62 -3.36 -19.61 -6.19
C MET A 62 -2.92 -20.72 -5.22
N ILE A 63 -2.94 -20.44 -3.92
CA ILE A 63 -2.63 -21.41 -2.86
C ILE A 63 -3.70 -22.50 -2.81
N ASP A 64 -4.98 -22.14 -2.81
CA ASP A 64 -6.10 -23.08 -2.75
C ASP A 64 -6.18 -23.99 -3.99
N GLY A 65 -5.80 -23.48 -5.16
CA GLY A 65 -5.73 -24.25 -6.41
C GLY A 65 -4.52 -25.20 -6.48
N CYS A 66 -3.56 -25.07 -5.56
CA CYS A 66 -2.37 -25.92 -5.55
C CYS A 66 -2.61 -27.21 -4.77
N ALA A 67 -2.80 -28.33 -5.48
CA ALA A 67 -2.89 -29.66 -4.87
C ALA A 67 -1.53 -30.27 -4.48
N GLY A 68 -0.42 -29.56 -4.72
CA GLY A 68 0.94 -30.08 -4.59
C GLY A 68 1.32 -31.06 -5.71
N GLY A 69 2.51 -31.66 -5.61
CA GLY A 69 3.02 -32.62 -6.61
C GLY A 69 4.05 -32.02 -7.56
N LYS A 70 3.86 -32.19 -8.87
CA LYS A 70 4.84 -31.76 -9.88
C LYS A 70 4.63 -30.29 -10.25
N VAL A 71 5.73 -29.56 -10.46
CA VAL A 71 5.70 -28.14 -10.87
C VAL A 71 4.91 -27.92 -12.17
N GLY A 72 4.94 -28.88 -13.10
CA GLY A 72 4.20 -28.80 -14.37
C GLY A 72 2.67 -28.84 -14.23
N SER A 73 2.14 -29.17 -13.05
CA SER A 73 0.70 -29.12 -12.73
C SER A 73 0.40 -28.15 -11.57
N CYS A 74 1.34 -27.26 -11.25
CA CYS A 74 1.21 -26.34 -10.13
C CYS A 74 0.48 -25.06 -10.56
N GLU A 75 -0.72 -24.85 -10.01
CA GLU A 75 -1.58 -23.70 -10.34
C GLU A 75 -0.93 -22.35 -10.01
N ILE A 76 -0.11 -22.31 -8.96
CA ILE A 76 0.71 -21.14 -8.59
C ILE A 76 1.64 -20.77 -9.76
N VAL A 77 2.39 -21.75 -10.26
CA VAL A 77 3.39 -21.52 -11.32
C VAL A 77 2.69 -21.17 -12.62
N THR A 78 1.60 -21.86 -12.97
CA THR A 78 0.77 -21.53 -14.14
C THR A 78 0.24 -20.08 -14.08
N SER A 79 -0.31 -19.65 -12.95
CA SER A 79 -0.84 -18.28 -12.78
C SER A 79 0.25 -17.21 -12.87
N LEU A 80 1.47 -17.51 -12.40
CA LEU A 80 2.60 -16.58 -12.51
C LEU A 80 3.17 -16.47 -13.94
N PHE A 81 3.12 -17.55 -14.72
CA PHE A 81 3.55 -17.53 -16.12
C PHE A 81 2.54 -16.83 -17.04
N ASP A 82 1.26 -16.85 -16.67
CA ASP A 82 0.19 -16.29 -17.47
C ASP A 82 -0.74 -15.41 -16.62
N HIS A 83 -0.48 -14.10 -16.61
CA HIS A 83 -1.28 -13.11 -15.87
C HIS A 83 -2.76 -13.09 -16.33
N SER A 84 -3.10 -13.63 -17.50
CA SER A 84 -4.50 -13.76 -17.93
C SER A 84 -5.30 -14.80 -17.13
N LYS A 85 -4.60 -15.68 -16.38
CA LYS A 85 -5.21 -16.62 -15.43
C LYS A 85 -5.62 -15.96 -14.11
N CYS A 86 -5.26 -14.70 -13.92
CA CYS A 86 -5.61 -13.95 -12.74
C CYS A 86 -7.07 -13.48 -12.83
N LEU A 87 -7.85 -13.71 -11.76
CA LEU A 87 -9.26 -13.35 -11.73
C LEU A 87 -9.48 -11.91 -11.27
N SER A 88 -8.46 -11.28 -10.69
CA SER A 88 -8.51 -9.91 -10.19
C SER A 88 -7.41 -9.05 -10.78
N ASP A 89 -7.72 -7.82 -11.19
CA ASP A 89 -6.72 -6.85 -11.66
C ASP A 89 -5.93 -6.30 -10.47
N HIS A 90 -4.75 -6.87 -10.26
CA HIS A 90 -3.83 -6.50 -9.19
C HIS A 90 -2.55 -5.87 -9.74
N LYS A 91 -2.61 -5.25 -10.94
CA LYS A 91 -1.47 -4.50 -11.48
C LYS A 91 -1.13 -3.33 -10.56
N SER A 92 -0.15 -3.56 -9.70
CA SER A 92 0.49 -2.53 -8.91
C SER A 92 1.01 -1.44 -9.87
N LYS A 93 0.55 -0.20 -9.70
CA LYS A 93 1.09 0.98 -10.41
C LYS A 93 2.56 1.28 -10.05
N ALA A 94 3.24 0.48 -9.22
CA ALA A 94 4.58 0.73 -8.70
C ALA A 94 5.75 0.60 -9.70
N LEU A 95 5.50 0.56 -11.02
CA LEU A 95 6.54 0.41 -12.06
C LEU A 95 6.43 1.46 -13.19
N LYS A 96 5.82 2.62 -12.92
CA LYS A 96 5.72 3.73 -13.91
C LYS A 96 6.53 4.98 -13.60
N GLU A 97 7.54 4.90 -12.74
CA GLU A 97 8.50 6.00 -12.55
C GLU A 97 9.93 5.47 -12.65
N GLN A 98 10.46 5.48 -13.87
CA GLN A 98 11.88 5.60 -14.21
C GLN A 98 12.04 6.78 -15.15
#